data_AF-A0A7Y5GTH0-F1
#
_entry.id   AF-A0A7Y5GTH0-F1
#
_cell.length_a   1.000
_cell.length_b   1.000
_cell.length_c   1.000
_cell.angle_alpha   90.00
_cell.angle_beta   90.00
_cell.angle_gamma   90.00
#
_symmetry.space_group_name_H-M   'P 1'
#
loop_
_entity.id
_entity.type
_entity.pdbx_description
1 polymer ?
#
loop_
_entity_poly.entity_id
_entity_poly.type
_entity_poly.pdbx_seq_one_letter_code
_entity_poly.pdbx_strand_id
1 'polypeptide(L)'
;MKPEFESKVKGRVSRRAFLAACAAGSAMATAIPVATAWSGTSQPLPGDFGSSPIRSALSYPMQRVFSPLGTGTLIYDGWTIVRTYVQGNAVVIELEHTLHDQLRIDVCRRNPSNSAGIARTDLFELILMNNGAGNSATPAQVERLARMIAAALRRTEGALQSGATELYTHEQRVALFDTNRLHFVG
;
A
#
# COMPACT_ATOMS: atom_id res chain seq x y z
N MET A 1 -51.82 -41.99 11.21
CA MET A 1 -52.61 -40.79 11.53
C MET A 1 -51.64 -39.78 12.14
N LYS A 2 -51.35 -38.69 11.41
CA LYS A 2 -50.52 -37.48 11.68
C LYS A 2 -49.30 -37.56 12.63
N PRO A 3 -48.08 -37.25 12.16
CA PRO A 3 -47.05 -36.64 12.99
C PRO A 3 -47.26 -35.11 13.09
N GLU A 4 -47.22 -34.58 14.31
CA GLU A 4 -47.23 -33.15 14.61
C GLU A 4 -45.90 -32.49 14.21
N PHE A 5 -46.04 -31.34 13.55
CA PHE A 5 -45.00 -30.38 13.22
C PHE A 5 -45.06 -29.26 14.26
N GLU A 6 -43.97 -29.00 15.00
CA GLU A 6 -43.63 -27.70 15.64
C GLU A 6 -42.38 -27.90 16.53
N SER A 7 -41.44 -26.97 16.69
CA SER A 7 -41.24 -25.64 16.15
C SER A 7 -39.73 -25.33 16.11
N LYS A 8 -39.38 -24.41 15.22
CA LYS A 8 -38.03 -23.95 14.91
C LYS A 8 -37.71 -22.73 15.77
N VAL A 9 -36.86 -22.85 16.79
CA VAL A 9 -36.30 -21.68 17.50
C VAL A 9 -34.83 -21.51 17.11
N LYS A 10 -34.62 -20.50 16.26
CA LYS A 10 -33.34 -20.08 15.69
C LYS A 10 -32.59 -19.25 16.74
N GLY A 11 -31.79 -19.90 17.59
CA GLY A 11 -30.91 -19.22 18.54
C GLY A 11 -29.78 -18.47 17.83
N ARG A 12 -29.86 -17.14 17.80
CA ARG A 12 -28.77 -16.26 17.35
C ARG A 12 -27.56 -16.47 18.25
N VAL A 13 -26.43 -16.90 17.69
CA VAL A 13 -25.17 -16.96 18.42
C VAL A 13 -24.72 -15.54 18.75
N SER A 14 -24.69 -15.25 20.05
CA SER A 14 -24.27 -13.96 20.62
C SER A 14 -22.78 -13.73 20.37
N ARG A 15 -22.42 -12.55 19.84
CA ARG A 15 -21.03 -12.13 19.56
C ARG A 15 -20.11 -12.17 20.79
N ARG A 16 -20.66 -12.24 22.00
CA ARG A 16 -19.91 -12.42 23.24
C ARG A 16 -19.36 -13.84 23.43
N ALA A 17 -19.95 -14.86 22.80
CA ALA A 17 -19.40 -16.22 22.82
C ALA A 17 -18.10 -16.34 22.00
N PHE A 18 -17.88 -15.46 21.03
CA PHE A 18 -16.68 -15.48 20.18
C PHE A 18 -15.45 -14.88 20.88
N LEU A 19 -15.65 -14.01 21.88
CA LEU A 19 -14.55 -13.39 22.65
C LEU A 19 -14.12 -14.20 23.87
N ALA A 20 -14.84 -15.28 24.21
CA ALA A 20 -14.49 -16.17 25.33
C ALA A 20 -13.49 -17.27 24.94
N ALA A 21 -13.15 -17.42 23.65
CA ALA A 21 -12.29 -18.50 23.15
C ALA A 21 -10.78 -18.19 23.15
N CYS A 22 -10.34 -17.04 23.68
CA CYS A 22 -8.93 -16.63 23.67
C CYS A 22 -8.12 -17.00 24.93
N ALA A 23 -8.65 -17.82 25.86
CA ALA A 23 -7.98 -18.10 27.12
C ALA A 23 -7.93 -19.61 27.47
N ALA A 24 -7.18 -20.38 26.69
CA ALA A 24 -6.61 -21.69 27.02
C ALA A 24 -5.76 -22.11 25.80
N GLY A 25 -4.49 -22.49 25.83
CA GLY A 25 -3.61 -22.96 26.89
C GLY A 25 -2.72 -24.05 26.27
N SER A 26 -1.41 -23.91 26.46
CA SER A 26 -0.35 -24.96 26.43
C SER A 26 0.08 -25.65 25.11
N ALA A 27 1.36 -25.40 24.79
CA ALA A 27 2.43 -26.30 24.36
C ALA A 27 2.10 -27.70 23.79
N MET A 28 2.50 -27.92 22.53
CA MET A 28 3.16 -29.16 22.10
C MET A 28 4.28 -28.83 21.11
N ALA A 29 5.50 -29.26 21.46
CA ALA A 29 6.63 -29.35 20.55
C ALA A 29 6.44 -30.60 19.69
N THR A 30 6.17 -30.41 18.41
CA THR A 30 6.34 -31.45 17.39
C THR A 30 6.96 -30.82 16.16
N ALA A 31 8.06 -31.43 15.73
CA ALA A 31 8.96 -31.00 14.66
C ALA A 31 8.22 -30.45 13.43
N ILE A 32 8.49 -29.18 13.12
CA ILE A 32 8.15 -28.61 11.82
C ILE A 32 9.34 -28.91 10.91
N PRO A 33 9.14 -29.54 9.73
CA PRO A 33 10.22 -29.74 8.77
C PRO A 33 10.81 -28.39 8.39
N VAL A 34 12.15 -28.34 8.33
CA VAL A 34 12.97 -27.22 7.85
C VAL A 34 12.20 -26.38 6.86
N ALA A 35 11.90 -25.14 7.27
CA ALA A 35 11.46 -24.11 6.35
C ALA A 35 12.46 -24.10 5.21
N THR A 36 12.00 -24.43 4.01
CA THR A 36 12.74 -24.23 2.78
C THR A 36 13.21 -22.79 2.82
N ALA A 37 14.52 -22.61 3.00
CA ALA A 37 15.15 -21.30 3.03
C ALA A 37 14.71 -20.60 1.75
N TRP A 38 13.84 -19.62 1.90
CA TRP A 38 13.46 -18.77 0.80
C TRP A 38 14.68 -17.91 0.53
N SER A 39 15.55 -18.39 -0.35
CA SER A 39 16.49 -17.55 -1.09
C SER A 39 15.70 -16.74 -2.11
N GLY A 40 14.67 -16.02 -1.64
CA GLY A 40 14.20 -14.84 -2.32
C GLY A 40 15.28 -13.82 -2.06
N THR A 41 16.13 -13.58 -3.05
CA THR A 41 17.05 -12.45 -3.03
C THR A 41 16.19 -11.18 -3.03
N SER A 42 15.68 -10.79 -1.88
CA SER A 42 15.32 -9.41 -1.58
C SER A 42 16.64 -8.66 -1.63
N GLN A 43 17.00 -8.20 -2.84
CA GLN A 43 18.13 -7.29 -2.97
C GLN A 43 17.87 -6.13 -2.01
N PRO A 44 18.78 -5.88 -1.05
CA PRO A 44 18.74 -4.64 -0.31
C PRO A 44 18.82 -3.53 -1.35
N LEU A 45 17.83 -2.64 -1.38
CA LEU A 45 17.96 -1.41 -2.14
C LEU A 45 19.19 -0.68 -1.55
N PRO A 46 20.25 -0.42 -2.33
CA PRO A 46 21.37 0.33 -1.82
C PRO A 46 20.86 1.71 -1.40
N GLY A 47 21.00 2.01 -0.11
CA GLY A 47 20.64 3.30 0.45
C GLY A 47 21.62 4.37 0.02
N ASP A 48 21.11 5.35 -0.72
CA ASP A 48 21.13 6.77 -0.35
C ASP A 48 19.98 7.40 -1.13
N PHE A 49 19.17 8.26 -0.51
CA PHE A 49 18.05 8.93 -1.18
C PHE A 49 18.52 10.11 -2.03
N GLY A 50 19.64 9.89 -2.74
CA GLY A 50 20.46 10.85 -3.47
C GLY A 50 19.68 11.80 -4.35
N SER A 51 20.25 13.00 -4.49
CA SER A 51 19.81 14.23 -5.14
C SER A 51 18.93 14.04 -6.38
N SER A 52 17.63 13.84 -6.14
CA SER A 52 16.57 13.78 -7.15
C SER A 52 16.21 15.17 -7.72
N PRO A 53 15.56 15.24 -8.90
CA PRO A 53 14.96 16.48 -9.42
C PRO A 53 14.11 17.17 -8.36
N ILE A 54 14.09 18.50 -8.39
CA ILE A 54 13.51 19.42 -7.38
C ILE A 54 12.32 18.78 -6.66
N ARG A 55 12.56 18.28 -5.44
CA ARG A 55 11.49 17.80 -4.55
C ARG A 55 10.74 19.02 -4.05
N SER A 56 9.42 18.96 -4.11
CA SER A 56 8.56 20.05 -3.65
C SER A 56 7.62 19.57 -2.56
N ALA A 57 7.24 20.46 -1.66
CA ALA A 57 6.18 20.19 -0.70
C ALA A 57 4.83 20.02 -1.42
N LEU A 58 3.91 19.29 -0.79
CA LEU A 58 2.54 19.17 -1.27
C LEU A 58 1.86 20.54 -1.28
N SER A 59 1.10 20.85 -2.32
CA SER A 59 0.17 21.99 -2.32
C SER A 59 -0.89 21.82 -1.23
N TYR A 60 -1.51 22.90 -0.76
CA TYR A 60 -2.47 22.83 0.36
C TYR A 60 -3.66 21.87 0.12
N PRO A 61 -4.27 21.78 -1.09
CA PRO A 61 -5.28 20.76 -1.38
C PRO A 61 -4.73 19.34 -1.26
N MET A 62 -3.51 19.11 -1.77
CA MET A 62 -2.84 17.81 -1.69
C MET A 62 -2.48 17.45 -0.25
N GLN A 63 -2.08 18.40 0.59
CA GLN A 63 -1.84 18.17 2.01
C GLN A 63 -3.10 17.63 2.72
N ARG A 64 -4.29 18.13 2.40
CA ARG A 64 -5.54 17.60 3.00
C ARG A 64 -5.83 16.18 2.58
N VAL A 65 -5.55 15.82 1.33
CA VAL A 65 -5.78 14.46 0.84
C VAL A 65 -4.78 13.47 1.44
N PHE A 66 -3.53 13.88 1.59
CA PHE A 66 -2.46 13.04 2.12
C PHE A 66 -2.29 13.15 3.65
N SER A 67 -3.11 13.94 4.34
CA SER A 67 -3.01 14.07 5.80
C SER A 67 -3.14 12.76 6.59
N PRO A 68 -3.88 11.72 6.14
CA PRO A 68 -3.90 10.42 6.82
C PRO A 68 -2.60 9.61 6.63
N LEU A 69 -1.70 10.09 5.78
CA LEU A 69 -0.47 9.42 5.35
C LEU A 69 0.76 10.27 5.71
N GLY A 70 0.74 10.91 6.87
CA GLY A 70 1.88 11.70 7.35
C GLY A 70 3.07 10.83 7.75
N THR A 71 4.26 11.44 7.84
CA THR A 71 5.46 10.81 8.40
C THR A 71 5.18 10.18 9.76
N GLY A 72 5.72 8.97 9.99
CA GLY A 72 5.52 8.17 11.19
C GLY A 72 4.24 7.35 11.22
N THR A 73 3.37 7.47 10.20
CA THR A 73 2.14 6.67 10.14
C THR A 73 2.45 5.21 9.85
N LEU A 74 2.09 4.32 10.78
CA LEU A 74 2.09 2.88 10.56
C LEU A 74 0.92 2.49 9.66
N ILE A 75 1.20 1.84 8.53
CA ILE A 75 0.18 1.47 7.55
C ILE A 75 -0.25 0.02 7.74
N TYR A 76 0.70 -0.91 7.73
CA TYR A 76 0.44 -2.35 7.80
C TYR A 76 1.74 -3.09 8.13
N ASP A 77 1.70 -4.04 9.05
CA ASP A 77 2.75 -5.07 9.22
C ASP A 77 4.17 -4.49 9.25
N GLY A 78 4.44 -3.56 10.18
CA GLY A 78 5.75 -2.93 10.33
C GLY A 78 6.08 -1.80 9.33
N TRP A 79 5.30 -1.63 8.25
CA TRP A 79 5.53 -0.56 7.27
C TRP A 79 5.07 0.80 7.77
N THR A 80 6.01 1.74 7.83
CA THR A 80 5.80 3.11 8.31
C THR A 80 6.16 4.11 7.22
N ILE A 81 5.38 5.19 7.10
CA ILE A 81 5.72 6.28 6.17
C ILE A 81 6.90 7.07 6.71
N VAL A 82 7.96 7.16 5.92
CA VAL A 82 9.13 7.99 6.23
C VAL A 82 8.87 9.42 5.78
N ARG A 83 8.38 9.59 4.56
CA ARG A 83 8.05 10.91 4.01
C ARG A 83 7.08 10.87 2.85
N THR A 84 6.52 12.03 2.57
CA THR A 84 5.65 12.27 1.42
C THR A 84 6.01 13.61 0.79
N TYR A 85 6.24 13.64 -0.52
CA TYR A 85 6.67 14.84 -1.24
C TYR A 85 6.26 14.76 -2.72
N VAL A 86 6.39 15.86 -3.46
CA VAL A 86 6.13 15.90 -4.91
C VAL A 86 7.43 15.76 -5.69
N GLN A 87 7.44 14.88 -6.68
CA GLN A 87 8.55 14.72 -7.63
C GLN A 87 8.04 14.33 -9.02
N GLY A 88 8.40 15.13 -10.03
CA GLY A 88 7.98 14.88 -11.41
C GLY A 88 6.46 14.74 -11.55
N ASN A 89 5.71 15.64 -10.90
CA ASN A 89 4.24 15.68 -10.89
C ASN A 89 3.57 14.37 -10.45
N ALA A 90 4.23 13.63 -9.54
CA ALA A 90 3.59 12.60 -8.72
C ALA A 90 3.84 12.92 -7.25
N VAL A 91 2.96 12.41 -6.38
CA VAL A 91 3.27 12.36 -4.95
C VAL A 91 4.04 11.07 -4.67
N VAL A 92 5.26 11.21 -4.18
CA VAL A 92 6.09 10.08 -3.75
C VAL A 92 5.81 9.82 -2.28
N ILE A 93 5.47 8.56 -1.97
CA ILE A 93 5.40 8.03 -0.60
C ILE A 93 6.56 7.07 -0.44
N GLU A 94 7.42 7.36 0.51
CA GLU A 94 8.47 6.44 0.91
C GLU A 94 8.12 5.80 2.24
N LEU A 95 8.34 4.49 2.29
CA LEU A 95 8.05 3.65 3.44
C LEU A 95 9.30 2.87 3.85
N GLU A 96 9.38 2.59 5.14
CA GLU A 96 10.39 1.74 5.74
C GLU A 96 9.69 0.66 6.56
N HIS A 97 10.22 -0.55 6.50
CA HIS A 97 9.81 -1.69 7.30
C HIS A 97 10.76 -1.87 8.49
N THR A 98 10.26 -2.38 9.61
CA THR A 98 11.06 -2.59 10.84
C THR A 98 12.24 -3.54 10.67
N LEU A 99 12.28 -4.34 9.60
CA LEU A 99 13.39 -5.25 9.26
C LEU A 99 14.36 -4.67 8.21
N HIS A 100 14.37 -3.34 8.02
CA HIS A 100 15.24 -2.59 7.11
C HIS A 100 14.92 -2.67 5.61
N ASP A 101 13.71 -3.07 5.23
CA ASP A 101 13.26 -2.92 3.85
C ASP A 101 12.75 -1.50 3.59
N GLN A 102 13.05 -0.96 2.40
CA GLN A 102 12.51 0.32 1.95
C GLN A 102 11.60 0.09 0.74
N LEU A 103 10.57 0.93 0.63
CA LEU A 103 9.63 0.91 -0.47
C LEU A 103 9.33 2.32 -0.93
N ARG A 104 9.24 2.50 -2.24
CA ARG A 104 8.75 3.74 -2.83
C ARG A 104 7.49 3.48 -3.64
N ILE A 105 6.44 4.24 -3.35
CA ILE A 105 5.19 4.25 -4.09
C ILE A 105 4.98 5.64 -4.66
N ASP A 106 4.84 5.73 -5.97
CA ASP A 106 4.49 6.96 -6.65
C ASP A 106 2.98 6.99 -6.88
N VAL A 107 2.32 8.02 -6.35
CA VAL A 107 0.91 8.29 -6.54
C VAL A 107 0.74 9.23 -7.72
N CYS A 108 0.20 8.69 -8.80
CA CYS A 108 -0.05 9.37 -10.06
C CYS A 108 -1.54 9.68 -10.20
N ARG A 109 -1.88 10.58 -11.13
CA ARG A 109 -3.26 10.75 -11.59
C ARG A 109 -3.73 9.47 -12.27
N ARG A 110 -4.96 9.04 -11.97
CA ARG A 110 -5.56 7.87 -12.59
C ARG A 110 -5.75 8.07 -14.09
N ASN A 111 -5.31 7.08 -14.89
CA ASN A 111 -5.76 6.92 -16.27
C ASN A 111 -6.84 5.83 -16.33
N PRO A 112 -8.08 6.13 -16.78
CA PRO A 112 -9.13 5.12 -16.87
C PRO A 112 -8.92 4.09 -17.99
N SER A 113 -8.14 4.43 -19.02
CA SER A 113 -7.94 3.60 -20.21
C SER A 113 -6.77 2.64 -20.10
N ASN A 114 -5.80 2.95 -19.25
CA ASN A 114 -4.63 2.10 -19.00
C ASN A 114 -4.21 2.21 -17.53
N SER A 115 -4.12 1.07 -16.85
CA SER A 115 -3.77 1.02 -15.43
C SER A 115 -2.53 0.15 -15.25
N ALA A 116 -1.46 0.76 -14.74
CA ALA A 116 -0.19 0.12 -14.43
C ALA A 116 0.08 -0.02 -12.92
N GLY A 117 -0.83 0.50 -12.09
CA GLY A 117 -0.67 0.56 -10.65
C GLY A 117 -1.03 -0.73 -9.92
N ILE A 118 -0.37 -0.93 -8.78
CA ILE A 118 -0.62 -2.03 -7.85
C ILE A 118 -1.85 -1.80 -6.98
N ALA A 119 -2.35 -0.55 -6.94
CA ALA A 119 -3.62 -0.17 -6.32
C ALA A 119 -4.16 1.13 -6.95
N ARG A 120 -5.46 1.44 -6.75
CA ARG A 120 -6.11 2.62 -7.32
C ARG A 120 -7.24 3.18 -6.45
N THR A 121 -7.54 4.46 -6.65
CA THR A 121 -8.74 5.15 -6.15
C THR A 121 -9.57 5.68 -7.33
N ASP A 122 -10.47 6.66 -7.13
CA ASP A 122 -11.18 7.28 -8.27
C ASP A 122 -10.27 8.27 -8.98
N LEU A 123 -9.41 8.96 -8.22
CA LEU A 123 -8.55 10.02 -8.74
C LEU A 123 -7.10 9.58 -8.94
N PHE A 124 -6.65 8.52 -8.25
CA PHE A 124 -5.24 8.15 -8.18
C PHE A 124 -4.96 6.72 -8.60
N GLU A 125 -3.72 6.54 -9.01
CA GLU A 125 -3.09 5.26 -9.27
C GLU A 125 -1.78 5.17 -8.49
N LEU A 126 -1.57 4.06 -7.79
CA LEU A 126 -0.38 3.81 -6.96
C LEU A 126 0.58 2.91 -7.72
N ILE A 127 1.72 3.44 -8.09
CA ILE A 127 2.77 2.74 -8.84
C ILE A 127 3.88 2.34 -7.88
N LEU A 128 4.27 1.06 -7.90
CA LEU A 128 5.43 0.59 -7.15
C LEU A 128 6.72 0.94 -7.90
N MET A 129 7.64 1.63 -7.23
CA MET A 129 8.95 1.98 -7.77
C MET A 129 10.03 1.12 -7.11
N ASN A 130 10.13 -0.13 -7.52
CA ASN A 130 11.14 -1.09 -7.03
C ASN A 130 12.29 -1.33 -8.02
N ASN A 131 12.47 -0.43 -9.00
CA ASN A 131 13.41 -0.60 -10.12
C ASN A 131 13.22 -1.90 -10.92
N GLY A 132 12.08 -2.58 -10.77
CA GLY A 132 11.75 -3.78 -11.52
C GLY A 132 11.23 -3.44 -12.92
N ALA A 133 11.47 -4.35 -13.87
CA ALA A 133 10.93 -4.25 -15.24
C ALA A 133 9.43 -4.64 -15.34
N GLY A 134 8.74 -4.85 -14.20
CA GLY A 134 7.36 -5.36 -14.19
C GLY A 134 7.22 -6.86 -14.53
N ASN A 135 8.34 -7.57 -14.73
CA ASN A 135 8.35 -8.97 -15.16
C ASN A 135 8.15 -9.98 -14.02
N SER A 136 7.94 -9.51 -12.80
CA SER A 136 7.77 -10.35 -11.62
C SER A 136 6.51 -9.93 -10.87
N ALA A 137 5.80 -10.91 -10.32
CA ALA A 137 4.62 -10.65 -9.51
C ALA A 137 4.99 -9.77 -8.31
N THR A 138 4.15 -8.79 -8.01
CA THR A 138 4.30 -7.98 -6.79
C THR A 138 4.03 -8.88 -5.58
N PRO A 139 4.87 -8.87 -4.53
CA PRO A 139 4.59 -9.65 -3.34
C PRO A 139 3.23 -9.29 -2.73
N ALA A 140 2.47 -10.29 -2.28
CA ALA A 140 1.12 -10.09 -1.76
C ALA A 140 1.04 -9.09 -0.58
N GLN A 141 2.10 -9.02 0.23
CA GLN A 141 2.23 -8.05 1.33
C GLN A 141 2.29 -6.60 0.79
N VAL A 142 3.06 -6.37 -0.28
CA VAL A 142 3.19 -5.05 -0.93
C VAL A 142 1.88 -4.62 -1.60
N GLU A 143 1.18 -5.55 -2.26
CA GLU A 143 -0.15 -5.23 -2.80
C GLU A 143 -1.14 -4.87 -1.69
N ARG A 144 -1.11 -5.58 -0.56
CA ARG A 144 -1.99 -5.29 0.58
C ARG A 144 -1.66 -3.94 1.19
N LEU A 145 -0.38 -3.63 1.35
CA LEU A 145 0.09 -2.31 1.77
C LEU A 145 -0.45 -1.21 0.86
N ALA A 146 -0.29 -1.35 -0.46
CA ALA A 146 -0.78 -0.35 -1.42
C ALA A 146 -2.32 -0.22 -1.40
N ARG A 147 -3.06 -1.31 -1.22
CA ARG A 147 -4.53 -1.26 -1.03
C ARG A 147 -4.92 -0.49 0.23
N MET A 148 -4.16 -0.61 1.33
CA MET A 148 -4.40 0.15 2.56
C MET A 148 -4.14 1.65 2.36
N ILE A 149 -3.06 2.01 1.64
CA ILE A 149 -2.77 3.41 1.27
C ILE A 149 -3.88 3.96 0.39
N ALA A 150 -4.29 3.22 -0.65
CA ALA A 150 -5.40 3.62 -1.52
C ALA A 150 -6.71 3.80 -0.75
N ALA A 151 -7.03 2.92 0.20
CA ALA A 151 -8.19 3.07 1.07
C ALA A 151 -8.12 4.31 1.97
N ALA A 152 -6.93 4.69 2.45
CA ALA A 152 -6.73 5.92 3.20
C ALA A 152 -6.97 7.16 2.32
N LEU A 153 -6.38 7.20 1.12
CA LEU A 153 -6.57 8.28 0.15
C LEU A 153 -8.03 8.41 -0.31
N ARG A 154 -8.71 7.28 -0.54
CA ARG A 154 -10.12 7.26 -0.95
C ARG A 154 -11.03 8.01 0.02
N ARG A 155 -10.72 8.00 1.32
CA ARG A 155 -11.54 8.68 2.33
C ARG A 155 -11.43 10.19 2.27
N THR A 156 -10.35 10.71 1.68
CA THR A 156 -10.05 12.14 1.66
C THR A 156 -10.02 12.73 0.25
N GLU A 157 -10.03 11.90 -0.81
CA GLU A 157 -9.91 12.37 -2.20
C GLU A 157 -11.02 13.32 -2.64
N GLY A 158 -12.20 13.27 -2.02
CA GLY A 158 -13.29 14.25 -2.24
C GLY A 158 -12.93 15.68 -1.85
N ALA A 159 -11.86 15.90 -1.07
CA ALA A 159 -11.32 17.24 -0.78
C ALA A 159 -10.65 17.88 -2.01
N LEU A 160 -10.29 17.10 -3.03
CA LEU A 160 -9.82 17.60 -4.33
C LEU A 160 -11.02 17.83 -5.24
N GLN A 161 -11.70 18.96 -5.06
CA GLN A 161 -12.84 19.35 -5.90
C GLN A 161 -12.45 19.49 -7.39
N SER A 162 -11.18 19.74 -7.72
CA SER A 162 -10.64 19.81 -9.08
C SER A 162 -9.11 19.57 -9.21
N GLY A 163 -8.40 19.35 -8.09
CA GLY A 163 -6.93 19.44 -8.03
C GLY A 163 -6.13 18.19 -8.43
N ALA A 164 -6.78 17.07 -8.76
CA ALA A 164 -6.06 15.87 -9.22
C ALA A 164 -5.33 16.08 -10.56
N THR A 165 -5.62 17.19 -11.26
CA THR A 165 -5.02 17.61 -12.53
C THR A 165 -3.56 18.05 -12.41
N GLU A 166 -3.09 18.40 -11.20
CA GLU A 166 -1.68 18.77 -10.96
C GLU A 166 -0.72 17.57 -11.13
N LEU A 167 -1.26 16.35 -11.03
CA LEU A 167 -0.49 15.12 -11.17
C LEU A 167 -0.54 14.58 -12.59
N TYR A 168 0.59 14.03 -13.03
CA TYR A 168 0.67 13.29 -14.29
C TYR A 168 0.17 11.87 -14.12
N THR A 169 -0.33 11.29 -15.22
CA THR A 169 -0.53 9.83 -15.31
C THR A 169 0.83 9.14 -15.36
N HIS A 170 0.88 7.85 -15.07
CA HIS A 170 2.14 7.10 -15.12
C HIS A 170 2.81 7.18 -16.50
N GLU A 171 2.04 7.02 -17.58
CA GLU A 171 2.54 7.11 -18.96
C GLU A 171 3.14 8.49 -19.28
N GLN A 172 2.47 9.57 -18.84
CA GLN A 172 2.98 10.93 -19.00
C GLN A 172 4.32 11.10 -18.30
N ARG A 173 4.50 10.50 -17.12
CA ARG A 173 5.78 10.54 -16.40
C ARG A 173 6.86 9.74 -17.11
N VAL A 174 6.55 8.54 -17.59
CA VAL A 174 7.50 7.71 -18.35
C VAL A 174 7.95 8.45 -19.62
N ALA A 175 7.02 9.07 -20.36
CA ALA A 175 7.32 9.80 -21.58
C ALA A 175 8.21 11.04 -21.34
N LEU A 176 8.06 11.73 -20.20
CA LEU A 176 8.75 12.99 -19.93
C LEU A 176 10.09 12.81 -19.20
N PHE A 177 10.19 11.82 -18.32
CA PHE A 177 11.33 11.71 -17.43
C PHE A 177 12.29 10.59 -17.81
N ASP A 178 11.90 9.66 -18.69
CA ASP A 178 12.59 8.37 -18.89
C ASP A 178 12.66 7.59 -17.56
N THR A 179 12.47 6.28 -17.58
CA THR A 179 12.42 5.47 -16.34
C THR A 179 13.70 5.70 -15.51
N ASN A 180 14.85 5.86 -16.19
CA ASN A 180 16.15 6.18 -15.58
C ASN A 180 16.25 7.47 -14.76
N ARG A 181 15.38 8.49 -14.93
CA ARG A 181 15.38 9.67 -14.05
C ARG A 181 14.29 9.64 -12.98
N LEU A 182 13.37 8.68 -13.06
CA LEU A 182 12.38 8.43 -12.02
C LEU A 182 12.90 7.42 -10.98
N HIS A 183 13.90 6.62 -11.37
CA HIS A 183 14.63 5.74 -10.48
C HIS A 183 15.40 6.50 -9.41
N PHE A 184 15.63 5.78 -8.30
CA PHE A 184 16.68 6.12 -7.35
C PHE A 184 17.99 6.26 -8.12
N VAL A 185 18.51 7.47 -8.18
CA VAL A 185 19.91 7.69 -8.55
C VAL A 185 20.66 7.74 -7.22
N GLY A 186 21.41 6.68 -6.95
CA GLY A 186 22.40 6.65 -5.88
C GLY A 186 23.52 7.65 -6.13
#